data_AF-A0A227J605-F1
#
_entry.id   AF-A0A227J605-F1
#
_cell.length_a   1.000
_cell.length_b   1.000
_cell.length_c   1.000
_cell.angle_alpha   90.00
_cell.angle_beta   90.00
_cell.angle_gamma   90.00
#
_symmetry.space_group_name_H-M   'P 1'
#
loop_
_entity.id
_entity.type
_entity.pdbx_description
1 polymer ?
#
loop_
_entity_poly.entity_id
_entity_poly.type
_entity_poly.pdbx_seq_one_letter_code
_entity_poly.pdbx_strand_id
1 'polypeptide(L)'
;KEISTQPNIDTNSYEAIVTITRPTDRNLLTGMTGQVHIAKQNKSNAMTLPTSAWVNKQEKQGEVWVMDSSTQQVSKVTLSLNESGAIESGLDNNDYVVIAGVERLVEGQVVKAWIREEGI
;
A
#
# COMPACT_ATOMS: atom_id res chain seq x y z
N LYS A 1 -27.11 -10.32 1.54
CA LYS A 1 -25.94 -11.21 1.41
C LYS A 1 -26.26 -12.46 2.19
N GLU A 2 -26.18 -13.61 1.54
CA GLU A 2 -26.38 -14.91 2.17
C GLU A 2 -25.13 -15.75 1.88
N ILE A 3 -24.63 -16.46 2.90
CA ILE A 3 -23.47 -17.34 2.78
C ILE A 3 -23.97 -18.71 3.22
N SER A 4 -23.82 -19.73 2.37
CA SER A 4 -24.10 -21.11 2.78
C SER A 4 -23.12 -21.51 3.89
N THR A 5 -23.61 -22.18 4.94
CA THR A 5 -22.76 -22.64 6.05
C THR A 5 -22.15 -24.03 5.81
N GLN A 6 -22.43 -24.64 4.65
CA GLN A 6 -21.92 -25.96 4.28
C GLN A 6 -20.89 -25.83 3.15
N PRO A 7 -19.66 -26.35 3.33
CA PRO A 7 -18.65 -26.35 2.28
C PRO A 7 -18.97 -27.40 1.21
N ASN A 8 -18.65 -27.08 -0.03
CA ASN A 8 -18.54 -28.09 -1.07
C ASN A 8 -17.28 -28.94 -0.80
N ILE A 9 -17.47 -30.24 -0.53
CA ILE A 9 -16.42 -31.16 -0.08
C ILE A 9 -15.33 -31.42 -1.11
N ASP A 10 -15.63 -31.24 -2.41
CA ASP A 10 -14.68 -31.50 -3.49
C ASP A 10 -13.80 -30.28 -3.80
N THR A 11 -14.29 -29.08 -3.49
CA THR A 11 -13.64 -27.80 -3.87
C THR A 11 -13.23 -26.93 -2.69
N ASN A 12 -13.51 -27.36 -1.45
CA ASN A 12 -13.28 -26.59 -0.22
C ASN A 12 -13.80 -25.15 -0.29
N SER A 13 -14.93 -24.95 -0.99
CA SER A 13 -15.50 -23.64 -1.30
C SER A 13 -16.89 -23.46 -0.69
N TYR A 14 -17.27 -22.22 -0.41
CA TYR A 14 -18.60 -21.84 0.06
C TYR A 14 -19.31 -20.99 -0.99
N GLU A 15 -20.60 -21.25 -1.19
CA GLU A 15 -21.44 -20.44 -2.08
C GLU A 15 -21.87 -19.13 -1.38
N ALA A 16 -21.77 -18.02 -2.11
CA ALA A 16 -22.19 -16.71 -1.64
C ALA A 16 -23.06 -16.02 -2.71
N ILE A 17 -24.22 -15.52 -2.28
CA ILE A 17 -25.13 -14.75 -3.15
C ILE A 17 -24.91 -13.26 -2.88
N VAL A 18 -24.58 -12.54 -3.96
CA VAL A 18 -24.39 -11.08 -3.96
C VAL A 18 -25.47 -10.39 -4.76
N THR A 19 -25.88 -9.21 -4.30
CA THR A 19 -26.82 -8.34 -5.01
C THR A 19 -26.06 -7.11 -5.46
N ILE A 20 -26.20 -6.74 -6.73
CA ILE A 20 -25.58 -5.55 -7.31
C ILE A 20 -26.67 -4.61 -7.81
N THR A 21 -26.38 -3.32 -7.81
CA THR A 21 -27.22 -2.35 -8.54
C THR A 21 -26.91 -2.47 -10.02
N ARG A 22 -27.95 -2.58 -10.86
CA ARG A 22 -27.77 -2.69 -12.32
C ARG A 22 -27.10 -1.41 -12.84
N PRO A 23 -25.94 -1.48 -13.50
CA PRO A 23 -25.30 -0.32 -14.12
C PRO A 23 -26.17 0.22 -15.26
N THR A 24 -26.24 1.54 -15.41
CA THR A 24 -27.06 2.20 -16.44
C THR A 24 -26.38 2.26 -17.80
N ASP A 25 -25.06 2.14 -17.84
CA ASP A 25 -24.21 2.27 -19.01
C ASP A 25 -23.96 0.93 -19.74
N ARG A 26 -24.40 -0.20 -19.18
CA ARG A 26 -24.23 -1.54 -19.79
C ARG A 26 -25.40 -2.48 -19.53
N ASN A 27 -25.72 -3.30 -20.53
CA ASN A 27 -26.71 -4.36 -20.40
C ASN A 27 -26.06 -5.63 -19.83
N LEU A 28 -26.59 -6.15 -18.72
CA LEU A 28 -26.16 -7.41 -18.11
C LEU A 28 -27.14 -8.52 -18.48
N LEU A 29 -26.61 -9.58 -19.08
CA LEU A 29 -27.36 -10.77 -19.52
C LEU A 29 -27.00 -11.99 -18.65
N THR A 30 -27.91 -12.95 -18.59
CA THR A 30 -27.70 -14.23 -17.90
C THR A 30 -26.59 -15.03 -18.60
N GLY A 31 -25.73 -15.69 -17.81
CA GLY A 31 -24.63 -16.52 -18.32
C GLY A 31 -23.29 -15.79 -18.48
N MET A 32 -23.23 -14.47 -18.24
CA MET A 32 -21.96 -13.75 -18.20
C MET A 32 -21.17 -14.07 -16.93
N THR A 33 -19.87 -14.38 -17.09
CA THR A 33 -18.94 -14.50 -15.95
C THR A 33 -18.59 -13.11 -15.44
N GLY A 34 -18.57 -12.94 -14.12
CA GLY A 34 -18.13 -11.71 -13.45
C GLY A 34 -17.04 -12.01 -12.42
N GLN A 35 -16.27 -10.98 -12.07
CA GLN A 35 -15.33 -11.03 -10.96
C GLN A 35 -15.87 -10.16 -9.82
N VAL A 36 -15.82 -10.67 -8.59
CA VAL A 36 -16.24 -9.94 -7.39
C VAL A 36 -15.01 -9.66 -6.55
N HIS A 37 -14.73 -8.38 -6.31
CA HIS A 37 -13.69 -7.97 -5.36
C HIS A 37 -14.33 -7.72 -3.99
N ILE A 38 -13.96 -8.53 -3.00
CA ILE A 38 -14.41 -8.35 -1.61
C ILE A 38 -13.29 -7.63 -0.87
N ALA A 39 -13.50 -6.35 -0.54
CA ALA A 39 -12.56 -5.60 0.26
C ALA A 39 -12.46 -6.20 1.68
N LYS A 40 -11.24 -6.32 2.22
CA LYS A 40 -11.04 -6.59 3.64
C LYS A 40 -11.65 -5.44 4.46
N GLN A 41 -12.50 -5.77 5.43
CA GLN A 41 -13.21 -4.82 6.30
C GLN A 41 -12.26 -3.94 7.13
N ASN A 42 -11.03 -4.41 7.36
CA ASN A 42 -10.01 -3.67 8.09
C ASN A 42 -9.01 -3.05 7.11
N LYS A 43 -9.36 -1.90 6.54
CA LYS A 43 -8.32 -0.95 6.13
C LYS A 43 -7.81 -0.32 7.43
N SER A 44 -6.73 -0.87 8.00
CA SER A 44 -6.02 -0.08 9.00
C SER A 44 -5.51 1.18 8.30
N ASN A 45 -5.60 2.34 8.96
CA ASN A 45 -4.90 3.56 8.51
C ASN A 45 -3.38 3.43 8.69
N ALA A 46 -2.86 2.20 8.73
CA ALA A 46 -1.46 1.95 8.99
C ALA A 46 -0.66 2.29 7.73
N MET A 47 0.22 3.27 7.84
CA MET A 47 1.08 3.70 6.76
C MET A 47 2.14 2.64 6.50
N THR A 48 2.30 2.23 5.24
CA THR A 48 3.34 1.27 4.84
C THR A 48 4.15 1.86 3.71
N LEU A 49 5.45 1.57 3.68
CA LEU A 49 6.36 1.99 2.63
C LEU A 49 6.76 0.80 1.75
N PRO A 50 7.03 1.03 0.45
CA PRO A 50 7.63 0.03 -0.42
C PRO A 50 8.93 -0.52 0.15
N THR A 51 9.25 -1.78 -0.16
CA THR A 51 10.49 -2.43 0.31
C THR A 51 11.75 -1.64 -0.09
N SER A 52 11.74 -0.97 -1.24
CA SER A 52 12.88 -0.20 -1.75
C SER A 52 13.15 1.11 -1.00
N ALA A 53 12.23 1.55 -0.12
CA ALA A 53 12.40 2.77 0.68
C ALA A 53 13.30 2.57 1.91
N TRP A 54 13.47 1.31 2.33
CA TRP A 54 14.18 0.98 3.57
C TRP A 54 15.68 0.90 3.32
N VAL A 55 16.44 1.69 4.07
CA VAL A 55 17.90 1.53 4.22
C VAL A 55 18.18 0.28 5.04
N ASN A 56 17.43 0.11 6.11
CA ASN A 56 17.44 -1.05 6.99
C ASN A 56 16.03 -1.26 7.56
N LYS A 57 15.58 -2.50 7.68
CA LYS A 57 14.29 -2.84 8.30
C LYS A 57 14.44 -4.02 9.24
N GLN A 58 14.05 -3.81 10.48
CA GLN A 58 13.94 -4.83 11.53
C GLN A 58 12.46 -5.01 11.91
N GLU A 59 12.17 -5.91 12.85
CA GLU A 59 10.78 -6.24 13.22
C GLU A 59 10.01 -5.04 13.79
N LYS A 60 10.66 -4.22 14.65
CA LYS A 60 10.02 -3.11 15.37
C LYS A 60 10.51 -1.73 14.96
N GLN A 61 11.51 -1.65 14.09
CA GLN A 61 12.10 -0.41 13.67
C GLN A 61 12.64 -0.50 12.25
N GLY A 62 12.73 0.62 11.56
CA GLY A 62 13.39 0.72 10.26
C GLY A 62 14.01 2.08 10.05
N GLU A 63 14.91 2.18 9.09
CA GLU A 63 15.59 3.42 8.72
C GLU A 63 15.26 3.76 7.28
N VAL A 64 14.93 5.02 7.04
CA VAL A 64 14.61 5.57 5.71
C VAL A 64 15.34 6.89 5.49
N TRP A 65 15.44 7.32 4.23
CA TRP A 65 15.87 8.67 3.88
C TRP A 65 14.66 9.57 3.71
N VAL A 66 14.61 10.67 4.46
CA VAL A 66 13.59 11.72 4.34
C VAL A 66 14.24 12.96 3.74
N MET A 67 13.63 13.52 2.70
CA MET A 67 14.08 14.74 2.03
C MET A 67 13.38 15.96 2.61
N ASP A 68 14.16 16.93 3.07
CA ASP A 68 13.65 18.26 3.40
C ASP A 68 13.32 19.03 2.11
N SER A 69 12.05 19.44 1.96
CA SER A 69 11.59 20.14 0.75
C SER A 69 12.19 21.54 0.55
N SER A 70 12.67 22.18 1.62
CA SER A 70 13.26 23.53 1.57
C SER A 70 14.74 23.50 1.19
N THR A 71 15.49 22.53 1.72
CA THR A 71 16.94 22.42 1.48
C THR A 71 17.30 21.39 0.42
N GLN A 72 16.35 20.53 0.03
CA GLN A 72 16.54 19.36 -0.84
C GLN A 72 17.56 18.34 -0.29
N GLN A 73 17.91 18.44 1.00
CA GLN A 73 18.84 17.51 1.65
C GLN A 73 18.09 16.32 2.21
N VAL A 74 18.73 15.15 2.18
CA VAL A 74 18.22 13.95 2.84
C VAL A 74 18.81 13.79 4.23
N SER A 75 17.97 13.32 5.15
CA SER A 75 18.39 12.89 6.48
C SER A 75 17.91 11.47 6.76
N LYS A 76 18.71 10.71 7.52
CA LYS A 76 18.32 9.37 7.94
C LYS A 76 17.39 9.46 9.13
N VAL A 77 16.21 8.87 9.00
CA VAL A 77 15.18 8.86 10.05
C VAL A 77 14.87 7.43 10.45
N THR A 78 14.87 7.18 11.76
CA THR A 78 14.44 5.91 12.35
C THR A 78 12.94 5.95 12.63
N LEU A 79 12.23 4.96 12.10
CA LEU A 79 10.79 4.77 12.23
C LEU A 79 10.52 3.61 13.19
N SER A 80 9.45 3.72 13.98
CA SER A 80 8.92 2.60 14.75
C SER A 80 7.88 1.84 13.94
N LEU A 81 7.86 0.52 14.08
CA LEU A 81 6.98 -0.38 13.35
C LEU A 81 6.16 -1.22 14.31
N ASN A 82 4.90 -1.43 13.97
CA ASN A 82 4.03 -2.37 14.68
C ASN A 82 4.26 -3.82 14.21
N GLU A 83 3.57 -4.78 14.84
CA GLU A 83 3.68 -6.21 14.53
C GLU A 83 3.33 -6.57 13.07
N SER A 84 2.55 -5.73 12.38
CA SER A 84 2.23 -5.90 10.96
C SER A 84 3.29 -5.30 10.02
N GLY A 85 4.35 -4.70 10.57
CA GLY A 85 5.43 -4.04 9.83
C GLY A 85 5.04 -2.69 9.23
N ALA A 86 3.95 -2.08 9.74
CA ALA A 86 3.48 -0.75 9.37
C ALA A 86 4.00 0.30 10.35
N ILE A 87 4.11 1.54 9.87
CA ILE A 87 4.68 2.66 10.61
C ILE A 87 3.74 3.06 11.75
N GLU A 88 4.30 3.10 12.96
CA GLU A 88 3.63 3.56 14.17
C GLU A 88 4.01 5.01 14.51
N SER A 89 5.28 5.39 14.34
CA SER A 89 5.75 6.76 14.55
C SER A 89 7.07 7.07 13.80
N GLY A 90 7.38 8.37 13.69
CA GLY A 90 8.63 8.89 13.13
C GLY A 90 8.53 9.41 11.69
N LEU A 91 7.34 9.35 11.07
CA LEU A 91 7.11 9.88 9.73
C LEU A 91 5.73 10.54 9.68
N ASP A 92 5.67 11.76 9.15
CA ASP A 92 4.42 12.48 8.93
C ASP A 92 3.93 12.30 7.48
N ASN A 93 2.62 12.46 7.28
CA ASN A 93 1.99 12.28 5.95
C ASN A 93 2.51 13.27 4.88
N ASN A 94 3.23 14.31 5.29
CA ASN A 94 3.72 15.36 4.40
C ASN A 94 5.23 15.25 4.14
N ASP A 95 5.86 14.18 4.62
CA ASP A 95 7.29 13.91 4.44
C ASP A 95 7.58 13.26 3.07
N TYR A 96 8.71 13.65 2.49
CA TYR A 96 9.18 13.06 1.24
C TYR A 96 10.17 11.94 1.53
N VAL A 97 9.75 10.68 1.34
CA VAL A 97 10.63 9.51 1.50
C VAL A 97 11.29 9.15 0.17
N VAL A 98 12.60 8.92 0.19
CA VAL A 98 13.32 8.47 -1.01
C VAL A 98 13.16 6.97 -1.22
N ILE A 99 12.74 6.57 -2.42
CA ILE A 99 12.49 5.16 -2.79
C ILE A 99 13.48 4.60 -3.83
N ALA A 100 14.31 5.46 -4.41
CA ALA A 100 15.25 5.12 -5.48
C ALA A 100 16.65 5.62 -5.12
N GLY A 101 17.67 4.78 -5.30
CA GLY A 101 19.05 5.13 -4.98
C GLY A 101 19.39 5.16 -3.49
N VAL A 102 18.50 4.64 -2.63
CA VAL A 102 18.61 4.60 -1.15
C VAL A 102 19.97 4.11 -0.66
N GLU A 103 20.54 3.09 -1.31
CA GLU A 103 21.82 2.45 -0.96
C GLU A 103 23.04 3.35 -1.15
N ARG A 104 22.91 4.40 -1.98
CA ARG A 104 24.04 5.28 -2.37
C ARG A 104 23.97 6.65 -1.71
N LEU A 105 22.91 6.92 -0.95
CA LEU A 105 22.72 8.20 -0.29
C LEU A 105 23.55 8.29 0.99
N VAL A 106 24.00 9.51 1.27
CA VAL A 106 24.67 9.87 2.53
C VAL A 106 23.93 11.05 3.18
N GLU A 107 24.13 11.20 4.49
CA GLU A 107 23.51 12.26 5.28
C GLU A 107 23.83 13.66 4.70
N GLY A 108 22.81 14.51 4.59
CA GLY A 108 22.93 15.87 4.05
C GLY A 108 23.09 15.93 2.53
N GLN A 109 23.00 14.81 1.82
CA GLN A 109 23.10 14.81 0.36
C GLN A 109 21.92 15.53 -0.27
N VAL A 110 22.22 16.47 -1.18
CA VAL A 110 21.19 17.15 -1.96
C VAL A 110 20.66 16.22 -3.05
N VAL A 111 19.34 16.03 -3.08
CA VAL A 111 18.63 15.19 -4.06
C VAL A 111 17.57 16.01 -4.77
N LYS A 112 17.15 15.55 -5.95
CA LYS A 112 16.05 16.18 -6.68
C LYS A 112 14.91 15.20 -6.80
N ALA A 113 13.73 15.59 -6.33
CA ALA A 113 12.51 14.83 -6.54
C ALA A 113 12.27 14.68 -8.05
N TRP A 114 12.12 13.44 -8.50
CA TRP A 114 11.80 13.14 -9.88
C TRP A 114 10.30 13.37 -10.09
N ILE A 115 9.94 14.36 -10.89
CA ILE A 115 8.56 14.60 -11.30
C ILE A 115 8.42 13.95 -12.67
N ARG A 116 7.62 12.90 -12.77
CA ARG A 116 7.33 12.26 -14.05
C ARG A 116 6.52 13.26 -14.87
N GLU A 117 7.13 13.86 -15.89
CA GLU A 117 6.38 14.59 -16.92
C GLU A 117 5.45 13.60 -17.62
N GLU A 118 4.17 13.95 -17.75
CA GLU A 118 3.20 13.17 -18.50
C GLU A 118 3.55 13.23 -19.99
N GLY A 119 4.42 12.31 -20.42
CA GLY A 119 4.77 12.11 -21.81
C GLY A 119 3.73 11.22 -22.51
N ILE A 120 2.91 11.88 -23.34
CA ILE A 120 2.14 11.47 -24.54
C ILE A 120 1.90 9.97 -24.76
#